data_AF-A0A924B6E6-F1
#
_entry.id   AF-A0A924B6E6-F1
#
_cell.length_a   1.000
_cell.length_b   1.000
_cell.length_c   1.000
_cell.angle_alpha   90.00
_cell.angle_beta   90.00
_cell.angle_gamma   90.00
#
_symmetry.space_group_name_H-M   'P 1'
#
loop_
_entity.id
_entity.type
_entity.pdbx_description
1 polymer ?
#
loop_
_entity_poly.entity_id
_entity_poly.type
_entity_poly.pdbx_seq_one_letter_code
_entity_poly.pdbx_strand_id
1 'polypeptide(L)'
;MSEHQKQIGRNEHAARADNEVVSVEGEEAALSGDSMLAVLCECGDRTCNLPMSMTVEQYEEVRQEPAQFAVLVGHEMLVAEQVVATRDGYLIVEKHGDAADVANAGDPRNHLKTCRIVLVDDIPEIRYLLKMLLAAESSCEVVGEASNGAEAIEVVDQTRPELVVLDLEMPVMDGWHALPHLRRVAPTSNIVVFSSADIDTRLEKRLTNLGASRFVRKGGDPAVIVQAIRDVSGAGRDRVFAGEDEGGRHGGAGADEGRREGDG
;
A
#
# COMPACT_ATOMS: atom_id res chain seq x y z
N MET A 1 -10.42 -19.34 -10.75
CA MET A 1 -10.01 -17.92 -10.86
C MET A 1 -9.56 -17.65 -12.27
N SER A 2 -10.08 -16.60 -12.90
CA SER A 2 -9.57 -16.15 -14.19
C SER A 2 -8.67 -14.93 -13.95
N GLU A 3 -7.43 -14.93 -14.45
CA GLU A 3 -6.54 -13.75 -14.42
C GLU A 3 -7.21 -12.47 -14.94
N HIS A 4 -8.25 -12.64 -15.77
CA HIS A 4 -9.10 -11.59 -16.31
C HIS A 4 -9.77 -10.74 -15.22
N GLN A 5 -10.33 -11.36 -14.16
CA GLN A 5 -11.00 -10.63 -13.07
C GLN A 5 -10.02 -9.77 -12.25
N LYS A 6 -8.79 -10.27 -12.04
CA LYS A 6 -7.71 -9.51 -11.38
C LYS A 6 -7.15 -8.39 -12.24
N GLN A 7 -7.20 -8.53 -13.57
CA GLN A 7 -6.79 -7.47 -14.49
C GLN A 7 -7.82 -6.34 -14.53
N ILE A 8 -9.11 -6.67 -14.54
CA ILE A 8 -10.23 -5.72 -14.49
C ILE A 8 -10.11 -4.80 -13.27
N GLY A 9 -9.95 -5.36 -12.06
CA GLY A 9 -9.82 -4.55 -10.84
C GLY A 9 -8.59 -3.63 -10.81
N ARG A 10 -7.49 -3.99 -11.48
CA ARG A 10 -6.31 -3.11 -11.61
C ARG A 10 -6.54 -1.93 -12.55
N ASN A 11 -7.43 -2.07 -13.53
CA ASN A 11 -7.66 -1.05 -14.54
C ASN A 11 -8.53 0.09 -14.00
N GLU A 12 -9.54 -0.22 -13.20
CA GLU A 12 -10.45 0.75 -12.59
C GLU A 12 -9.75 1.66 -11.59
N HIS A 13 -8.78 1.11 -10.88
CA HIS A 13 -7.95 1.87 -9.94
C HIS A 13 -7.18 3.00 -10.64
N ALA A 14 -6.77 2.83 -11.90
CA ALA A 14 -6.11 3.88 -12.66
C ALA A 14 -7.03 5.08 -12.92
N ALA A 15 -8.32 4.83 -13.21
CA ALA A 15 -9.30 5.90 -13.41
C ALA A 15 -9.53 6.72 -12.13
N ARG A 16 -9.52 6.08 -10.95
CA ARG A 16 -9.59 6.80 -9.66
C ARG A 16 -8.41 7.74 -9.43
N ALA A 17 -7.20 7.29 -9.75
CA ALA A 17 -6.00 8.13 -9.62
C ALA A 17 -6.07 9.36 -10.56
N ASP A 18 -6.59 9.19 -11.77
CA ASP A 18 -6.79 10.29 -12.71
C ASP A 18 -7.90 11.27 -12.24
N ASN A 19 -8.98 10.75 -11.65
CA ASN A 19 -10.08 11.55 -11.08
C ASN A 19 -9.65 12.40 -9.86
N GLU A 20 -8.61 11.99 -9.13
CA GLU A 20 -8.12 12.70 -7.94
C GLU A 20 -7.55 14.08 -8.29
N VAL A 21 -6.84 14.19 -9.42
CA VAL A 21 -6.33 15.47 -9.95
C VAL A 21 -7.47 16.44 -10.26
N VAL A 22 -8.59 15.93 -10.77
CA VAL A 22 -9.77 16.72 -11.15
C VAL A 22 -10.54 17.20 -9.91
N SER A 23 -10.57 16.42 -8.83
CA SER A 23 -11.21 16.85 -7.57
C SER A 23 -10.46 18.00 -6.88
N VAL A 24 -9.12 18.01 -6.91
CA VAL A 24 -8.31 19.06 -6.26
C VAL A 24 -8.49 20.41 -6.97
N GLU A 25 -8.62 20.44 -8.30
CA GLU A 25 -8.93 21.66 -9.05
C GLU A 25 -10.40 22.10 -8.88
N GLY A 26 -11.31 21.16 -8.59
CA GLY A 26 -12.73 21.41 -8.35
C GLY A 26 -13.05 21.97 -6.96
N GLU A 27 -12.26 21.64 -5.93
CA GLU A 27 -12.45 22.12 -4.55
C GLU A 27 -12.28 23.64 -4.41
N GLU A 28 -11.37 24.26 -5.17
CA GLU A 28 -11.25 25.74 -5.22
C GLU A 28 -12.49 26.43 -5.81
N ALA A 29 -13.31 25.68 -6.57
CA ALA A 29 -14.57 26.15 -7.18
C ALA A 29 -15.84 25.69 -6.42
N ALA A 30 -15.74 24.78 -5.45
CA ALA A 30 -16.87 24.10 -4.79
C ALA A 30 -17.49 24.88 -3.61
N LEU A 31 -17.59 26.21 -3.72
CA LEU A 31 -18.29 27.05 -2.72
C LEU A 31 -19.84 27.01 -2.87
N SER A 32 -20.36 26.17 -3.76
CA SER A 32 -21.78 25.87 -3.91
C SER A 32 -21.94 24.39 -4.28
N GLY A 33 -22.61 23.58 -3.46
CA GLY A 33 -22.77 22.13 -3.66
C GLY A 33 -23.45 21.68 -4.98
N ASP A 34 -23.88 22.63 -5.82
CA ASP A 34 -24.45 22.40 -7.17
C ASP A 34 -23.39 22.39 -8.29
N SER A 35 -22.10 22.58 -7.96
CA SER A 35 -21.03 22.57 -8.97
C SER A 35 -20.89 21.18 -9.61
N MET A 36 -21.16 21.11 -10.91
CA MET A 36 -21.03 19.88 -11.70
C MET A 36 -19.56 19.60 -12.04
N LEU A 37 -19.10 18.40 -11.72
CA LEU A 37 -17.78 17.87 -11.99
C LEU A 37 -17.83 16.93 -13.20
N ALA A 38 -16.76 16.93 -14.00
CA ALA A 38 -16.52 15.93 -15.02
C ALA A 38 -15.65 14.81 -14.44
N VAL A 39 -16.26 13.66 -14.15
CA VAL A 39 -15.61 12.49 -13.55
C VAL A 39 -15.44 11.42 -14.61
N LEU A 40 -14.27 10.80 -14.74
CA LEU A 40 -14.07 9.70 -15.69
C LEU A 40 -14.75 8.41 -15.22
N CYS A 41 -15.33 7.68 -16.17
CA CYS A 41 -15.92 6.36 -15.94
C CYS A 41 -14.91 5.38 -15.32
N GLU A 42 -15.23 4.81 -14.17
CA GLU A 42 -14.33 3.94 -13.39
C GLU A 42 -14.54 2.45 -13.72
N CYS A 43 -14.83 2.12 -14.98
CA CYS A 43 -15.04 0.74 -15.43
C CYS A 43 -13.70 0.04 -15.72
N GLY A 44 -13.68 -1.30 -15.72
CA GLY A 44 -12.42 -2.04 -15.89
C GLY A 44 -11.84 -2.12 -17.29
N ASP A 45 -12.40 -1.38 -18.25
CA ASP A 45 -11.81 -1.20 -19.57
C ASP A 45 -10.71 -0.11 -19.53
N ARG A 46 -9.47 -0.51 -19.83
CA ARG A 46 -8.29 0.39 -19.85
C ARG A 46 -8.34 1.48 -20.92
N THR A 47 -9.22 1.31 -21.89
CA THR A 47 -9.38 2.25 -23.00
C THR A 47 -10.54 3.20 -22.77
N CYS A 48 -11.32 2.99 -21.70
CA CYS A 48 -12.39 3.89 -21.33
C CYS A 48 -11.84 5.14 -20.63
N ASN A 49 -12.12 6.29 -21.19
CA ASN A 49 -11.81 7.61 -20.65
C ASN A 49 -13.02 8.55 -20.81
N LEU A 50 -14.23 7.98 -20.86
CA LEU A 50 -15.44 8.74 -21.10
C LEU A 50 -15.81 9.52 -19.83
N PRO A 51 -16.08 10.83 -19.96
CA PRO A 51 -16.50 11.65 -18.83
C PRO A 51 -17.98 11.43 -18.49
N MET A 52 -18.30 11.53 -17.22
CA MET A 52 -19.62 11.55 -16.62
C MET A 52 -19.80 12.86 -15.87
N SER A 53 -21.02 13.38 -15.86
CA SER A 53 -21.34 14.59 -15.12
C SER A 53 -22.06 14.24 -13.82
N MET A 54 -21.53 14.69 -12.70
CA MET A 54 -22.13 14.53 -11.37
C MET A 54 -21.70 15.69 -10.46
N THR A 55 -22.42 15.95 -9.38
CA THR A 55 -21.97 16.95 -8.40
C THR A 55 -20.80 16.43 -7.57
N VAL A 56 -20.09 17.33 -6.90
CA VAL A 56 -19.04 16.94 -5.93
C VAL A 56 -19.61 16.03 -4.84
N GLU A 57 -20.76 16.39 -4.27
CA GLU A 57 -21.43 15.59 -3.23
C GLU A 57 -21.79 14.18 -3.74
N GLN A 58 -22.31 14.07 -4.96
CA GLN A 58 -22.61 12.76 -5.57
C GLN A 58 -21.36 11.91 -5.78
N TYR A 59 -20.25 12.53 -6.19
CA TYR A 59 -19.00 11.81 -6.35
C TYR A 59 -18.40 11.40 -5.01
N GLU A 60 -18.49 12.26 -3.99
CA GLU A 60 -18.07 11.95 -2.62
C GLU A 60 -18.90 10.81 -2.01
N GLU A 61 -20.21 10.79 -2.20
CA GLU A 61 -21.10 9.69 -1.78
C GLU A 61 -20.61 8.34 -2.32
N VAL A 62 -20.31 8.26 -3.63
CA VAL A 62 -19.76 7.04 -4.25
C VAL A 62 -18.43 6.66 -3.60
N ARG A 63 -17.58 7.66 -3.34
CA ARG A 63 -16.25 7.45 -2.76
C ARG A 63 -16.28 7.05 -1.29
N GLN A 64 -17.37 7.24 -0.55
CA GLN A 64 -17.45 6.83 0.86
C GLN A 64 -17.29 5.31 1.02
N GLU A 65 -17.69 4.53 0.02
CA GLU A 65 -17.57 3.07 0.02
C GLU A 65 -16.42 2.62 -0.89
N PRO A 66 -15.30 2.08 -0.35
CA PRO A 66 -14.11 1.74 -1.14
C PRO A 66 -14.35 0.75 -2.30
N ALA A 67 -15.33 -0.13 -2.13
CA ALA A 67 -15.71 -1.15 -3.11
C ALA A 67 -16.70 -0.64 -4.17
N GLN A 68 -17.14 0.62 -4.11
CA GLN A 68 -18.12 1.20 -5.03
C GLN A 68 -17.50 2.10 -6.08
N PHE A 69 -17.94 1.96 -7.33
CA PHE A 69 -17.39 2.66 -8.48
C PHE A 69 -18.51 3.32 -9.26
N ALA A 70 -18.26 4.51 -9.80
CA ALA A 70 -19.17 5.16 -10.74
C ALA A 70 -18.81 4.74 -12.17
N VAL A 71 -19.77 4.16 -12.89
CA VAL A 71 -19.57 3.69 -14.27
C VAL A 71 -20.70 4.17 -15.17
N LEU A 72 -20.42 4.40 -16.45
CA LEU A 72 -21.46 4.71 -17.42
C LEU A 72 -22.45 3.55 -17.55
N VAL A 73 -23.70 3.86 -17.89
CA VAL A 73 -24.70 2.84 -18.19
C VAL A 73 -24.22 2.00 -19.40
N GLY A 74 -24.18 0.68 -19.24
CA GLY A 74 -23.66 -0.27 -20.22
C GLY A 74 -22.16 -0.58 -20.07
N HIS A 75 -21.48 0.06 -19.10
CA HIS A 75 -20.07 -0.21 -18.78
C HIS A 75 -19.90 -1.08 -17.53
N GLU A 76 -21.00 -1.52 -16.90
CA GLU A 76 -20.98 -2.44 -15.79
C GLU A 76 -20.58 -3.86 -16.22
N MET A 77 -19.79 -4.53 -15.40
CA MET A 77 -19.41 -5.92 -15.57
C MET A 77 -20.10 -6.80 -14.54
N LEU A 78 -21.37 -7.13 -14.79
CA LEU A 78 -22.25 -7.92 -13.91
C LEU A 78 -21.70 -9.33 -13.53
N VAL A 79 -20.63 -9.77 -14.17
CA VAL A 79 -19.89 -11.00 -13.82
C VAL A 79 -18.99 -10.84 -12.60
N ALA A 80 -18.65 -9.61 -12.22
CA ALA A 80 -17.75 -9.27 -11.12
C ALA A 80 -18.30 -8.14 -10.21
N GLU A 81 -19.41 -7.52 -10.63
CA GLU A 81 -19.98 -6.33 -10.01
C GLU A 81 -21.48 -6.52 -9.76
N GLN A 82 -21.98 -5.85 -8.74
CA GLN A 82 -23.40 -5.68 -8.49
C GLN A 82 -23.76 -4.20 -8.60
N VAL A 83 -24.81 -3.86 -9.36
CA VAL A 83 -25.34 -2.51 -9.36
C VAL A 83 -26.02 -2.25 -8.01
N VAL A 84 -25.51 -1.27 -7.26
CA VAL A 84 -26.03 -0.88 -5.94
C VAL A 84 -26.89 0.39 -6.02
N ALA A 85 -26.68 1.23 -7.03
CA ALA A 85 -27.57 2.34 -7.33
C ALA A 85 -27.58 2.69 -8.82
N THR A 86 -28.67 3.31 -9.25
CA THR A 86 -28.83 3.86 -10.60
C THR A 86 -29.09 5.35 -10.48
N ARG A 87 -28.34 6.15 -11.23
CA ARG A 87 -28.46 7.60 -11.29
C ARG A 87 -28.70 8.02 -12.75
N ASP A 88 -29.00 9.28 -12.97
CA ASP A 88 -29.16 9.78 -14.34
C ASP A 88 -27.79 9.81 -15.04
N GLY A 89 -27.63 8.99 -16.08
CA GLY A 89 -26.40 8.89 -16.87
C GLY A 89 -25.31 7.94 -16.37
N TYR A 90 -25.40 7.40 -15.15
CA TYR A 90 -24.39 6.46 -14.61
C TYR A 90 -24.96 5.49 -13.57
N LEU A 91 -24.19 4.44 -13.29
CA LEU A 91 -24.45 3.41 -12.29
C LEU A 91 -23.41 3.48 -11.18
N ILE A 92 -23.82 3.14 -9.97
CA ILE A 92 -22.91 2.82 -8.87
C ILE A 92 -22.83 1.30 -8.79
N VAL A 93 -21.64 0.75 -8.97
CA VAL A 93 -21.39 -0.68 -8.93
C VAL A 93 -20.49 -1.05 -7.76
N GLU A 94 -20.83 -2.11 -7.04
CA GLU A 94 -20.06 -2.63 -5.91
C GLU A 94 -19.42 -3.96 -6.27
N LYS A 95 -18.18 -4.17 -5.80
CA LYS A 95 -17.44 -5.41 -6.04
C LYS A 95 -17.68 -6.48 -5.00
N HIS A 96 -17.73 -7.73 -5.47
CA HIS A 96 -17.78 -8.92 -4.62
C HIS A 96 -16.55 -9.81 -4.78
N GLY A 97 -16.15 -10.47 -3.69
CA GLY A 97 -15.05 -11.44 -3.65
C GLY A 97 -13.65 -10.84 -3.80
N ASP A 98 -12.67 -11.66 -4.20
CA ASP A 98 -11.23 -11.31 -4.31
C ASP A 98 -10.92 -10.08 -5.20
N ALA A 99 -11.86 -9.58 -6.00
CA ALA A 99 -11.71 -8.37 -6.81
C ALA A 99 -11.88 -7.08 -5.98
N ALA A 100 -12.68 -7.13 -4.89
CA ALA A 100 -12.76 -6.06 -3.91
C ALA A 100 -11.44 -5.90 -3.15
N ASP A 101 -10.75 -7.00 -2.83
CA ASP A 101 -9.45 -6.98 -2.16
C ASP A 101 -8.36 -6.32 -3.01
N VAL A 102 -8.36 -6.60 -4.32
CA VAL A 102 -7.42 -5.98 -5.27
C VAL A 102 -7.71 -4.50 -5.49
N ALA A 103 -8.99 -4.11 -5.57
CA ALA A 103 -9.40 -2.71 -5.65
C ALA A 103 -9.03 -1.92 -4.39
N ASN A 104 -9.28 -2.48 -3.20
CA ASN A 104 -8.90 -1.89 -1.91
C ASN A 104 -7.39 -1.77 -1.75
N ALA A 105 -6.62 -2.79 -2.16
CA ALA A 105 -5.16 -2.76 -2.11
C ALA A 105 -4.54 -1.79 -3.13
N GLY A 106 -5.29 -1.46 -4.18
CA GLY A 106 -4.91 -0.47 -5.18
C GLY A 106 -5.17 0.96 -4.69
N ASP A 107 -6.38 1.26 -4.21
CA ASP A 107 -6.93 2.61 -3.96
C ASP A 107 -5.89 3.67 -3.53
N PRO A 108 -5.75 4.81 -4.25
CA PRO A 108 -4.73 5.82 -3.93
C PRO A 108 -5.01 6.51 -2.59
N ARG A 109 -6.20 6.34 -2.02
CA ARG A 109 -6.55 6.81 -0.67
C ARG A 109 -6.12 5.85 0.43
N ASN A 110 -5.58 4.68 0.10
CA ASN A 110 -4.85 3.89 1.08
C ASN A 110 -3.58 4.65 1.55
N HIS A 111 -3.18 5.72 0.84
CA HIS A 111 -2.18 6.70 1.28
C HIS A 111 -2.76 7.80 2.20
N LEU A 112 -4.09 7.96 2.27
CA LEU A 112 -4.83 8.85 3.20
C LEU A 112 -5.24 8.14 4.50
N LYS A 113 -5.18 6.80 4.56
CA LYS A 113 -5.24 6.10 5.85
C LYS A 113 -3.92 6.29 6.55
N THR A 114 -3.94 7.05 7.63
CA THR A 114 -2.82 7.13 8.56
C THR A 114 -2.47 5.72 9.02
N CYS A 115 -1.31 5.22 8.60
CA CYS A 115 -0.86 3.87 8.89
C CYS A 115 -0.83 3.65 10.40
N ARG A 116 -1.63 2.70 10.88
CA ARG A 116 -1.82 2.46 12.32
C ARG A 116 -0.79 1.46 12.82
N ILE A 117 0.09 1.91 13.71
CA ILE A 117 1.27 1.17 14.17
C ILE A 117 1.13 0.80 15.65
N VAL A 118 1.47 -0.43 16.00
CA VAL A 118 1.74 -0.84 17.38
C VAL A 118 3.25 -1.04 17.57
N LEU A 119 3.81 -0.46 18.63
CA LEU A 119 5.22 -0.60 18.99
C LEU A 119 5.38 -1.57 20.16
N VAL A 120 6.18 -2.61 19.96
CA VAL A 120 6.37 -3.69 20.93
C VAL A 120 7.86 -3.84 21.23
N ASP A 121 8.26 -3.37 22.40
CA ASP A 121 9.65 -3.35 22.85
C ASP A 121 9.64 -3.22 24.38
N ASP A 122 10.51 -3.95 25.09
CA ASP A 122 10.55 -3.86 26.56
C ASP A 122 11.29 -2.61 27.05
N ILE A 123 12.09 -1.97 26.20
CA ILE A 123 12.86 -0.75 26.50
C ILE A 123 12.01 0.50 26.18
N PRO A 124 11.55 1.26 27.19
CA PRO A 124 10.72 2.45 26.97
C PRO A 124 11.40 3.53 26.11
N GLU A 125 12.72 3.67 26.22
CA GLU A 125 13.52 4.62 25.44
C GLU A 125 13.48 4.32 23.94
N ILE A 126 13.44 3.04 23.56
CA ILE A 126 13.32 2.64 22.16
C ILE A 126 11.93 2.97 21.63
N ARG A 127 10.86 2.68 22.39
CA ARG A 127 9.50 3.07 21.98
C ARG A 127 9.35 4.59 21.86
N TYR A 128 9.95 5.34 22.79
CA TYR A 128 9.98 6.81 22.71
C TYR A 128 10.70 7.32 21.45
N LEU A 129 11.88 6.77 21.15
CA LEU A 129 12.62 7.11 19.94
C LEU A 129 11.81 6.81 18.67
N LEU A 130 11.21 5.62 18.57
CA LEU A 130 10.39 5.23 17.43
C LEU A 130 9.18 6.15 17.26
N LYS A 131 8.49 6.52 18.35
CA LYS A 131 7.41 7.52 18.30
C LYS A 131 7.88 8.87 17.77
N MET A 132 9.06 9.34 18.23
CA MET A 132 9.62 10.61 17.75
C MET A 132 9.95 10.56 16.25
N LEU A 133 10.52 9.46 15.77
CA LEU A 133 10.82 9.26 14.34
C LEU A 133 9.54 9.18 13.51
N LEU A 134 8.52 8.48 14.00
CA LEU A 134 7.24 8.34 13.31
C LEU A 134 6.39 9.61 13.36
N ALA A 135 6.51 10.42 14.40
CA ALA A 135 5.80 11.71 14.48
C ALA A 135 6.28 12.72 13.43
N ALA A 136 7.50 12.56 12.90
CA ALA A 136 7.98 13.33 11.77
C ALA A 136 7.39 12.87 10.42
N GLU A 137 6.72 11.71 10.40
CA GLU A 137 6.06 11.12 9.24
C GLU A 137 4.55 11.38 9.31
N SER A 138 3.99 12.20 8.43
CA SER A 138 2.56 12.56 8.45
C SER A 138 1.61 11.41 8.06
N SER A 139 2.15 10.26 7.66
CA SER A 139 1.40 9.11 7.13
C SER A 139 1.21 7.98 8.12
N CYS A 140 1.71 8.07 9.37
CA CYS A 140 1.63 7.00 10.36
C CYS A 140 1.18 7.51 11.74
N GLU A 141 0.43 6.70 12.48
CA GLU A 141 -0.02 6.96 13.85
C GLU A 141 0.31 5.76 14.72
N VAL A 142 0.88 6.00 15.90
CA VAL A 142 1.09 4.95 16.89
C VAL A 142 -0.18 4.81 17.73
N VAL A 143 -0.89 3.69 17.54
CA VAL A 143 -2.21 3.42 18.15
C VAL A 143 -2.13 2.53 19.39
N GLY A 144 -0.95 2.01 19.70
CA GLY A 144 -0.72 1.19 20.87
C GLY A 144 0.76 0.91 21.12
N GLU A 145 1.06 0.58 22.37
CA GLU A 145 2.39 0.15 22.81
C GLU A 145 2.25 -1.12 23.65
N ALA A 146 3.27 -1.97 23.63
CA ALA A 146 3.39 -3.10 24.53
C ALA A 146 4.85 -3.31 24.96
N SER A 147 5.02 -3.83 26.17
CA SER A 147 6.32 -4.11 26.79
C SER A 147 6.76 -5.58 26.69
N ASN A 148 5.88 -6.45 26.21
CA ASN A 148 6.13 -7.87 26.03
C ASN A 148 5.15 -8.50 25.04
N GLY A 149 5.42 -9.73 24.61
CA GLY A 149 4.63 -10.44 23.63
C GLY A 149 3.18 -10.77 24.03
N ALA A 150 2.89 -10.96 25.33
CA ALA A 150 1.54 -11.24 25.78
C ALA A 150 0.65 -9.99 25.70
N GLU A 151 1.16 -8.86 26.22
CA GLU A 151 0.54 -7.55 26.09
C GLU A 151 0.38 -7.16 24.60
N ALA A 152 1.38 -7.45 23.77
CA ALA A 152 1.32 -7.18 22.34
C ALA A 152 0.13 -7.86 21.66
N ILE A 153 -0.16 -9.11 22.01
CA ILE A 153 -1.31 -9.85 21.44
C ILE A 153 -2.62 -9.17 21.83
N GLU A 154 -2.76 -8.75 23.08
CA GLU A 154 -3.96 -8.05 23.57
C GLU A 154 -4.15 -6.71 22.87
N VAL A 155 -3.09 -5.89 22.80
CA VAL A 155 -3.12 -4.57 22.16
C VAL A 155 -3.42 -4.69 20.67
N VAL A 156 -2.80 -5.66 19.98
CA VAL A 156 -3.01 -5.87 18.54
C VAL A 156 -4.43 -6.36 18.25
N ASP A 157 -5.00 -7.23 19.08
CA ASP A 157 -6.38 -7.71 18.92
C ASP A 157 -7.42 -6.58 19.13
N GLN A 158 -7.15 -5.70 20.10
CA GLN A 158 -8.00 -4.54 20.41
C GLN A 158 -7.88 -3.44 19.36
N THR A 159 -6.66 -3.10 18.96
CA THR A 159 -6.40 -1.93 18.10
C THR A 159 -6.47 -2.26 16.62
N ARG A 160 -6.32 -3.53 16.21
CA ARG A 160 -6.31 -3.95 14.80
C ARG A 160 -5.37 -3.09 13.93
N PRO A 161 -4.07 -3.01 14.26
CA PRO A 161 -3.14 -2.15 13.54
C PRO A 161 -2.82 -2.71 12.16
N GLU A 162 -2.33 -1.85 11.27
CA GLU A 162 -1.84 -2.24 9.95
C GLU A 162 -0.39 -2.73 10.03
N LEU A 163 0.37 -2.23 11.00
CA LEU A 163 1.77 -2.58 11.20
C LEU A 163 2.10 -2.79 12.68
N VAL A 164 2.92 -3.79 12.96
CA VAL A 164 3.50 -4.05 14.28
C VAL A 164 5.02 -3.98 14.15
N VAL A 165 5.66 -3.13 14.96
CA VAL A 165 7.11 -3.17 15.16
C VAL A 165 7.36 -4.04 16.39
N LEU A 166 8.05 -5.16 16.21
CA LEU A 166 8.20 -6.20 17.23
C LEU A 166 9.67 -6.45 17.55
N ASP A 167 10.06 -6.24 18.81
CA ASP A 167 11.32 -6.77 19.31
C ASP A 167 11.24 -8.28 19.58
N LEU A 168 12.36 -8.96 19.45
CA LEU A 168 12.50 -10.38 19.76
C LEU A 168 12.86 -10.63 21.21
N GLU A 169 13.61 -9.74 21.85
CA GLU A 169 14.19 -9.97 23.19
C GLU A 169 13.39 -9.23 24.24
N MET A 170 12.32 -9.85 24.76
CA MET A 170 11.43 -9.23 25.76
C MET A 170 11.12 -10.20 26.90
N PRO A 171 10.83 -9.71 28.12
CA PRO A 171 10.42 -10.55 29.25
C PRO A 171 9.01 -11.11 29.04
N VAL A 172 8.63 -12.09 29.88
CA VAL A 172 7.29 -12.74 29.91
C VAL A 172 6.99 -13.58 28.65
N MET A 173 6.94 -12.95 27.49
CA MET A 173 6.81 -13.60 26.18
C MET A 173 7.69 -12.84 25.18
N ASP A 174 8.65 -13.55 24.60
CA ASP A 174 9.55 -13.02 23.60
C ASP A 174 8.87 -12.88 22.23
N GLY A 175 9.50 -12.15 21.30
CA GLY A 175 8.93 -11.93 19.98
C GLY A 175 8.85 -13.20 19.12
N TRP A 176 9.70 -14.20 19.37
CA TRP A 176 9.65 -15.49 18.67
C TRP A 176 8.37 -16.26 18.97
N HIS A 177 7.94 -16.23 20.23
CA HIS A 177 6.71 -16.86 20.68
C HIS A 177 5.48 -15.99 20.39
N ALA A 178 5.61 -14.66 20.41
CA ALA A 178 4.52 -13.76 20.09
C ALA A 178 4.14 -13.81 18.60
N LEU A 179 5.13 -13.88 17.70
CA LEU A 179 4.94 -13.72 16.26
C LEU A 179 3.86 -14.65 15.65
N PRO A 180 3.82 -15.97 15.94
CA PRO A 180 2.76 -16.85 15.42
C PRO A 180 1.37 -16.53 15.98
N HIS A 181 1.30 -15.97 17.19
CA HIS A 181 0.04 -15.55 17.78
C HIS A 181 -0.45 -14.25 17.16
N LEU A 182 0.43 -13.28 17.01
CA LEU A 182 0.18 -12.01 16.32
C LEU A 182 -0.33 -12.24 14.89
N ARG A 183 0.33 -13.13 14.13
CA ARG A 183 -0.11 -13.51 12.78
C ARG A 183 -1.49 -14.19 12.77
N ARG A 184 -1.91 -14.85 13.86
CA ARG A 184 -3.23 -15.49 13.96
C ARG A 184 -4.32 -14.47 14.28
N VAL A 185 -4.08 -13.57 15.23
CA VAL A 185 -5.06 -12.55 15.63
C VAL A 185 -5.17 -11.42 14.62
N ALA A 186 -4.08 -11.13 13.90
CA ALA A 186 -3.99 -10.07 12.91
C ALA A 186 -3.35 -10.59 11.60
N PRO A 187 -4.11 -11.38 10.80
CA PRO A 187 -3.56 -12.08 9.64
C PRO A 187 -3.09 -11.15 8.51
N THR A 188 -3.64 -9.95 8.43
CA THR A 188 -3.31 -8.95 7.39
C THR A 188 -2.26 -7.93 7.83
N SER A 189 -1.97 -7.83 9.13
CA SER A 189 -1.00 -6.84 9.63
C SER A 189 0.41 -7.18 9.16
N ASN A 190 1.15 -6.15 8.82
CA ASN A 190 2.58 -6.27 8.58
C ASN A 190 3.32 -6.35 9.91
N ILE A 191 4.33 -7.23 9.99
CA ILE A 191 5.14 -7.37 11.21
C ILE A 191 6.60 -7.11 10.87
N VAL A 192 7.12 -5.96 11.31
CA VAL A 192 8.54 -5.60 11.18
C VAL A 192 9.24 -6.00 12.46
N VAL A 193 10.15 -6.97 12.36
CA VAL A 193 11.00 -7.36 13.48
C VAL A 193 12.10 -6.33 13.64
N PHE A 194 12.20 -5.71 14.81
CA PHE A 194 13.21 -4.70 15.14
C PHE A 194 14.01 -5.16 16.35
N SER A 195 15.21 -5.72 16.15
CA SER A 195 15.94 -6.41 17.23
C SER A 195 17.44 -6.14 17.22
N SER A 196 18.07 -6.19 18.39
CA SER A 196 19.52 -6.16 18.60
C SER A 196 20.21 -7.48 18.24
N ALA A 197 19.45 -8.58 18.14
CA ALA A 197 19.98 -9.88 17.80
C ALA A 197 20.67 -9.88 16.43
N ASP A 198 21.78 -10.61 16.33
CA ASP A 198 22.46 -10.83 15.05
C ASP A 198 21.68 -11.88 14.26
N ILE A 199 20.75 -11.41 13.42
CA ILE A 199 19.90 -12.28 12.61
C ILE A 199 20.61 -12.59 11.31
N ASP A 200 21.06 -13.84 11.18
CA ASP A 200 21.60 -14.37 9.93
C ASP A 200 20.47 -14.76 8.95
N THR A 201 20.84 -15.09 7.71
CA THR A 201 19.90 -15.48 6.65
C THR A 201 19.04 -16.70 7.04
N ARG A 202 19.52 -17.58 7.93
CA ARG A 202 18.76 -18.75 8.38
C ARG A 202 17.67 -18.34 9.37
N LEU A 203 17.99 -17.46 10.30
CA LEU A 203 17.04 -16.90 11.26
C LEU A 203 16.02 -16.00 10.58
N GLU A 204 16.42 -15.19 9.60
CA GLU A 204 15.49 -14.39 8.79
C GLU A 204 14.46 -15.29 8.10
N LYS A 205 14.90 -16.34 7.39
CA LYS A 205 13.98 -17.30 6.76
C LYS A 205 13.01 -17.92 7.75
N ARG A 206 13.48 -18.23 8.97
CA ARG A 206 12.64 -18.79 10.02
C ARG A 206 11.59 -17.78 10.48
N LEU A 207 11.97 -16.51 10.70
CA LEU A 207 11.03 -15.44 11.07
C LEU A 207 10.00 -15.17 9.97
N THR A 208 10.43 -15.13 8.71
CA THR A 208 9.52 -15.01 7.57
C THR A 208 8.49 -16.14 7.54
N ASN A 209 8.92 -17.39 7.76
CA ASN A 209 8.02 -18.54 7.83
C ASN A 209 7.04 -18.48 9.02
N LEU A 210 7.40 -17.76 10.10
CA LEU A 210 6.52 -17.51 11.23
C LEU A 210 5.60 -16.30 11.03
N GLY A 211 5.78 -15.55 9.94
CA GLY A 211 4.92 -14.44 9.54
C GLY A 211 5.51 -13.05 9.71
N ALA A 212 6.84 -12.89 9.84
CA ALA A 212 7.47 -11.58 9.76
C ALA A 212 7.51 -11.05 8.32
N SER A 213 7.18 -9.77 8.13
CA SER A 213 7.22 -9.08 6.83
C SER A 213 8.61 -8.55 6.49
N ARG A 214 9.33 -8.02 7.50
CA ARG A 214 10.68 -7.44 7.33
C ARG A 214 11.47 -7.56 8.64
N PHE A 215 12.80 -7.51 8.52
CA PHE A 215 13.72 -7.44 9.66
C PHE A 215 14.54 -6.15 9.60
N VAL A 216 14.77 -5.54 10.76
CA VAL A 216 15.61 -4.36 10.94
C VAL A 216 16.45 -4.54 12.21
N ARG A 217 17.75 -4.26 12.10
CA ARG A 217 18.67 -4.33 13.24
C ARG A 217 18.61 -3.04 14.08
N LYS A 218 18.54 -3.17 15.41
CA LYS A 218 18.74 -2.06 16.35
C LYS A 218 20.19 -1.56 16.32
N GLY A 219 20.40 -0.26 16.49
CA GLY A 219 21.74 0.35 16.56
C GLY A 219 22.35 0.74 15.21
N GLY A 220 21.61 0.57 14.10
CA GLY A 220 21.92 1.18 12.81
C GLY A 220 21.36 2.61 12.70
N ASP A 221 21.41 3.17 11.48
CA ASP A 221 20.81 4.46 11.17
C ASP A 221 19.28 4.42 11.42
N PRO A 222 18.72 5.32 12.26
CA PRO A 222 17.28 5.42 12.50
C PRO A 222 16.42 5.57 11.24
N ALA A 223 16.97 6.11 10.14
CA ALA A 223 16.27 6.19 8.87
C ALA A 223 15.89 4.81 8.31
N VAL A 224 16.63 3.75 8.67
CA VAL A 224 16.40 2.39 8.17
C VAL A 224 15.07 1.82 8.63
N ILE A 225 14.67 2.05 9.90
CA ILE A 225 13.38 1.58 10.41
C ILE A 225 12.23 2.41 9.82
N VAL A 226 12.41 3.71 9.62
CA VAL A 226 11.41 4.56 8.95
C VAL A 226 11.18 4.08 7.51
N GLN A 227 12.26 3.83 6.77
CA GLN A 227 12.16 3.30 5.41
C GLN A 227 11.53 1.90 5.39
N ALA A 228 11.86 1.05 6.37
CA ALA A 228 11.24 -0.26 6.53
C ALA A 228 9.72 -0.18 6.65
N ILE A 229 9.24 0.76 7.46
CA ILE A 229 7.83 1.01 7.68
C ILE A 229 7.20 1.51 6.39
N ARG A 230 7.80 2.48 5.69
CA ARG A 230 7.30 2.98 4.40
C ARG A 230 7.18 1.90 3.32
N ASP A 231 8.20 1.06 3.17
CA ASP A 231 8.24 -0.02 2.18
C ASP A 231 7.07 -1.01 2.40
N VAL A 232 6.79 -1.29 3.67
CA VAL A 232 5.85 -2.33 4.08
C VAL A 232 4.41 -1.79 4.17
N SER A 233 4.23 -0.52 4.53
CA SER A 233 2.94 0.17 4.54
C SER A 233 2.45 0.59 3.14
N GLY A 234 3.25 0.39 2.09
CA GLY A 234 2.89 0.78 0.72
C GLY A 234 2.97 2.29 0.44
N ALA A 235 3.28 3.10 1.46
CA ALA A 235 3.52 4.55 1.36
C ALA A 235 4.79 4.90 0.53
N GLY A 236 5.61 3.92 0.18
CA GLY A 236 6.78 4.08 -0.69
C GLY A 236 6.52 3.93 -2.19
N ARG A 237 5.25 3.93 -2.65
CA ARG A 237 4.91 3.81 -4.08
C ARG A 237 4.70 5.12 -4.82
N ASP A 238 5.12 6.25 -4.26
CA ASP A 238 5.19 7.51 -4.99
C ASP A 238 6.57 7.71 -5.67
N ARG A 239 6.56 7.51 -6.99
CA ARG A 239 7.38 8.17 -8.02
C ARG A 239 8.90 8.30 -7.77
N VAL A 240 9.67 7.34 -8.29
CA VAL A 240 10.98 7.67 -8.87
C VAL A 240 10.79 7.87 -10.37
N PHE A 241 10.80 9.14 -10.79
CA PHE A 241 11.22 9.48 -12.15
C PHE A 241 12.66 8.99 -12.32
N ALA A 242 12.88 8.01 -13.19
CA ALA A 242 14.20 7.70 -13.73
C ALA A 242 14.21 8.09 -15.21
N GLY A 243 14.24 9.40 -15.44
CA GLY A 243 14.87 9.96 -16.61
C GLY A 243 16.31 10.28 -16.24
N GLU A 244 17.23 9.64 -16.94
CA GLU A 244 18.62 10.00 -17.25
C GLU A 244 19.49 8.74 -17.25
N ASP A 245 19.59 8.11 -18.42
CA ASP A 245 20.89 7.71 -18.94
C ASP A 245 20.85 7.88 -20.47
N GLU A 246 21.37 9.03 -20.90
CA GLU A 246 21.78 9.25 -22.28
C GLU A 246 22.92 8.28 -22.60
N GLY A 247 22.69 7.39 -23.56
CA GLY A 247 23.70 6.46 -24.05
C GLY A 247 23.43 5.98 -25.47
N GLY A 248 22.80 6.81 -26.29
CA GLY A 248 22.70 6.54 -27.72
C GLY A 248 24.07 6.60 -28.39
N ARG A 249 24.61 5.45 -28.78
CA ARG A 249 25.40 5.32 -30.01
C ARG A 249 25.02 4.06 -30.76
N HIS A 250 24.26 4.29 -31.82
CA HIS A 250 24.14 3.40 -32.96
C HIS A 250 25.50 3.11 -33.60
N GLY A 251 25.62 1.87 -34.08
CA GLY A 251 26.03 1.60 -35.46
C GLY A 251 27.44 1.08 -35.65
N GLY A 252 27.55 -0.02 -36.40
CA GLY A 252 28.75 -0.33 -37.15
C GLY A 252 29.12 -1.81 -37.21
N ALA A 253 28.49 -2.52 -38.13
CA ALA A 253 29.05 -3.75 -38.68
C ALA A 253 30.39 -3.46 -39.37
N GLY A 254 31.32 -4.43 -39.37
CA GLY A 254 32.32 -4.55 -40.43
C GLY A 254 33.74 -4.87 -39.98
N ALA A 255 34.12 -6.12 -40.26
CA ALA A 255 35.40 -6.54 -40.84
C ALA A 255 36.69 -6.59 -40.00
N ASP A 256 37.43 -7.65 -40.32
CA ASP A 256 38.90 -7.73 -40.36
C ASP A 256 39.63 -8.32 -39.14
N GLU A 257 39.59 -9.65 -39.03
CA GLU A 257 40.66 -10.41 -38.36
C GLU A 257 41.52 -11.11 -39.42
N GLY A 258 42.57 -10.42 -39.84
CA GLY A 258 43.67 -10.97 -40.60
C GLY A 258 45.01 -10.50 -40.04
N ARG A 259 45.84 -11.48 -39.61
CA ARG A 259 47.33 -11.41 -39.46
C ARG A 259 47.85 -10.44 -38.36
N ARG A 260 48.89 -10.73 -37.57
CA ARG A 260 50.06 -11.64 -37.68
C ARG A 260 50.83 -11.60 -36.34
N GLU A 261 51.58 -12.69 -36.07
CA GLU A 261 52.93 -12.77 -35.43
C GLU A 261 53.08 -12.13 -34.02
N GLY A 262 53.39 -12.84 -32.92
CA GLY A 262 54.45 -13.83 -32.72
C GLY A 262 55.64 -13.17 -32.02
N ASP A 263 55.97 -13.55 -30.77
CA ASP A 263 57.36 -13.66 -30.26
C ASP A 263 57.39 -14.14 -28.80
N GLY A 264 58.40 -14.94 -28.45
CA GLY A 264 58.89 -15.13 -27.07
C GLY A 264 58.78 -16.52 -26.48
#